data_AF-A0A9P9Q0Z5-F1
#
_entry.id   AF-A0A9P9Q0Z5-F1
#
_cell.length_a   1.000
_cell.length_b   1.000
_cell.length_c   1.000
_cell.angle_alpha   90.00
_cell.angle_beta   90.00
_cell.angle_gamma   90.00
#
_symmetry.space_group_name_H-M   'P 1'
#
loop_
_entity.id
_entity.type
_entity.pdbx_description
1 polymer ?
#
loop_
_entity_poly.entity_id
_entity_poly.type
_entity_poly.pdbx_seq_one_letter_code
_entity_poly.pdbx_strand_id
1 'polypeptide(L)'
;MVMPCSFFFNPLYYIALVSVVSSLPTEHDQISHLKRANPINQSVFYDINGTEYETKVTKLKADGYHPMSVSIYGASTNAKYAGIWTKQEGPAFETISGVNATAYNAWLSQWKAAGYVSTHVSATGTASEALFAGIMQVLPQIPSWIQECGLKDPWTYENATAGVPMTIKGVSMYGVPNERQYCILGHENTVNQRQTVWYQTDWFQQDYEELYAAETQKRYWRPVYIDVSEDQVVTPIFDDTSIGQWAAISDLTSSQLDAEIANRKEQNLYPIHISGGGNEHATYAVIFAEQTSTLDREWHTTGTVSGFADNTAVMTSLDTIMRAFMTRNGVRQAQLAASVNGTLVASRAYTLAESDRATVLPSDKFLLASVSKMFTYAATNHLISTGLINLTTPVYPLLGYNEPADKRAMAITVQHLLEHTAGYDRSVSPDIGFIFTDVARSRNSSTPATLRDVIEYVVSRQLDYTPGESSAYSNYGTMLLSYIIANLTGSTYFSYIEKNVLKGAEVELYSTAGDAHVSDRIVQETKYTGLSALSPMSNTKVPSVYGGDGSIREETIGSFGMKASAATIAQFIGSNAVNGIGDRAPFSSRSGSLEGARTFAESLPALDWALTLNTRDFVWDSHKLI
;
A
#
# COMPACT_ATOMS: atom_id res chain seq x y z
N MET A 1 -43.88 47.12 8.49
CA MET A 1 -44.90 47.33 7.44
C MET A 1 -45.01 46.02 6.67
N VAL A 2 -46.16 45.34 6.78
CA VAL A 2 -46.68 44.21 5.97
C VAL A 2 -46.01 42.81 6.11
N MET A 3 -46.69 41.92 6.86
CA MET A 3 -46.81 40.45 6.66
C MET A 3 -47.81 40.16 5.51
N PRO A 4 -48.09 38.92 5.00
CA PRO A 4 -47.59 37.54 5.31
C PRO A 4 -47.39 36.62 4.06
N CYS A 5 -46.97 35.36 4.23
CA CYS A 5 -47.70 34.13 3.79
C CYS A 5 -46.83 32.85 3.71
N SER A 6 -47.46 31.76 4.13
CA SER A 6 -47.06 30.35 4.27
C SER A 6 -46.64 29.65 2.97
N PHE A 7 -45.87 28.55 3.03
CA PHE A 7 -46.08 27.34 2.19
C PHE A 7 -45.31 26.09 2.73
N PHE A 8 -46.09 25.08 3.11
CA PHE A 8 -45.96 23.60 2.96
C PHE A 8 -44.68 22.80 3.31
N PHE A 9 -44.93 21.74 4.09
CA PHE A 9 -44.16 20.51 4.26
C PHE A 9 -44.10 19.65 2.98
N ASN A 10 -42.94 19.06 2.66
CA ASN A 10 -42.78 17.68 2.16
C ASN A 10 -41.29 17.25 2.15
N PRO A 11 -40.94 15.94 2.05
CA PRO A 11 -39.90 15.31 2.86
C PRO A 11 -38.71 14.80 2.03
N LEU A 12 -37.69 14.29 2.73
CA LEU A 12 -36.78 13.21 2.33
C LEU A 12 -36.35 13.15 0.84
N TYR A 13 -35.13 13.64 0.59
CA TYR A 13 -34.24 13.02 -0.39
C TYR A 13 -32.85 12.91 0.25
N TYR A 14 -32.56 11.74 0.81
CA TYR A 14 -31.19 11.28 0.99
C TYR A 14 -30.66 10.95 -0.40
N ILE A 15 -29.96 11.90 -1.02
CA ILE A 15 -29.06 11.59 -2.12
C ILE A 15 -27.75 11.19 -1.45
N ALA A 16 -27.44 9.91 -1.48
CA ALA A 16 -26.12 9.41 -1.12
C ALA A 16 -25.08 10.16 -1.97
N LEU A 17 -24.19 10.89 -1.31
CA LEU A 17 -23.02 11.50 -1.93
C LEU A 17 -22.12 10.37 -2.42
N VAL A 18 -22.25 10.01 -3.71
CA VAL A 18 -21.27 9.18 -4.41
C VAL A 18 -19.95 9.95 -4.41
N SER A 19 -19.02 9.51 -3.58
CA SER A 19 -17.67 10.04 -3.56
C SER A 19 -16.95 9.57 -4.82
N VAL A 20 -16.84 10.45 -5.82
CA VAL A 20 -15.96 10.23 -6.96
C VAL A 20 -14.53 10.37 -6.46
N VAL A 21 -13.84 9.26 -6.22
CA VAL A 21 -12.39 9.26 -6.07
C VAL A 21 -11.83 9.08 -7.48
N SER A 22 -11.55 10.18 -8.17
CA SER A 22 -10.76 10.14 -9.39
C SER A 22 -9.28 10.16 -9.02
N SER A 23 -8.50 9.19 -9.51
CA SER A 23 -7.05 9.35 -9.56
C SER A 23 -6.75 10.35 -10.69
N LEU A 24 -6.54 11.61 -10.34
CA LEU A 24 -5.98 12.59 -11.27
C LEU A 24 -4.46 12.36 -11.38
N PRO A 25 -3.89 12.22 -12.58
CA PRO A 25 -2.44 12.26 -12.75
C PRO A 25 -1.91 13.65 -12.32
N THR A 26 -0.92 13.67 -11.43
CA THR A 26 -0.28 14.89 -10.95
C THR A 26 0.93 15.23 -11.81
N GLU A 27 0.76 16.13 -12.77
CA GLU A 27 1.42 17.44 -12.84
C GLU A 27 1.13 18.10 -14.20
N HIS A 28 0.98 19.42 -14.14
CA HIS A 28 0.93 20.37 -15.23
C HIS A 28 2.28 20.38 -15.98
N ASP A 29 2.48 19.45 -16.90
CA ASP A 29 3.12 19.75 -18.19
C ASP A 29 2.90 18.60 -19.17
N GLN A 30 2.04 18.88 -20.15
CA GLN A 30 1.94 18.18 -21.44
C GLN A 30 1.62 16.68 -21.41
N ILE A 31 0.38 16.32 -21.05
CA ILE A 31 -0.30 15.18 -21.68
C ILE A 31 -1.45 15.71 -22.53
N SER A 32 -1.12 16.36 -23.63
CA SER A 32 -2.06 16.65 -24.71
C SER A 32 -2.21 15.45 -25.64
N HIS A 33 -2.47 14.23 -25.13
CA HIS A 33 -2.69 13.05 -25.98
C HIS A 33 -3.62 12.00 -25.36
N LEU A 34 -4.78 12.39 -24.82
CA LEU A 34 -5.91 11.46 -24.81
C LEU A 34 -6.53 11.49 -26.22
N LYS A 35 -5.98 10.67 -27.12
CA LYS A 35 -6.75 10.22 -28.29
C LYS A 35 -8.03 9.62 -27.72
N ARG A 36 -9.22 10.12 -28.11
CA ARG A 36 -10.49 9.44 -27.82
C ARG A 36 -10.29 7.96 -28.11
N ALA A 37 -10.34 7.13 -27.08
CA ALA A 37 -10.37 5.69 -27.27
C ALA A 37 -11.58 5.39 -28.18
N ASN A 38 -11.40 4.51 -29.15
CA ASN A 38 -12.55 4.07 -29.94
C ASN A 38 -13.57 3.44 -28.98
N PRO A 39 -14.89 3.64 -29.19
CA PRO A 39 -15.90 3.09 -28.32
C PRO A 39 -15.70 1.58 -28.13
N ILE A 40 -15.64 1.13 -26.89
CA ILE A 40 -15.46 -0.29 -26.58
C ILE A 40 -16.75 -1.03 -26.96
N ASN A 41 -16.65 -1.91 -27.95
CA ASN A 41 -17.79 -2.71 -28.39
C ASN A 41 -18.01 -3.86 -27.41
N GLN A 42 -19.11 -3.80 -26.65
CA GLN A 42 -19.37 -4.71 -25.55
C GLN A 42 -20.83 -5.11 -25.44
N SER A 43 -21.05 -6.34 -24.98
CA SER A 43 -22.35 -6.88 -24.59
C SER A 43 -22.35 -7.05 -23.08
N VAL A 44 -23.19 -6.26 -22.41
CA VAL A 44 -23.46 -6.35 -20.98
C VAL A 44 -24.86 -6.91 -20.79
N PHE A 45 -25.02 -7.86 -19.87
CA PHE A 45 -26.31 -8.45 -19.55
C PHE A 45 -26.35 -8.93 -18.11
N TYR A 46 -27.55 -9.00 -17.55
CA TYR A 46 -27.83 -9.42 -16.18
C TYR A 46 -29.31 -9.80 -16.06
N ASP A 47 -29.69 -10.46 -14.96
CA ASP A 47 -31.04 -10.96 -14.67
C ASP A 47 -31.61 -11.99 -15.68
N ILE A 48 -30.73 -12.62 -16.46
CA ILE A 48 -31.13 -13.66 -17.41
C ILE A 48 -31.03 -15.05 -16.78
N ASN A 49 -31.92 -15.97 -17.18
CA ASN A 49 -31.88 -17.37 -16.73
C ASN A 49 -30.84 -18.18 -17.53
N GLY A 50 -30.63 -19.46 -17.15
CA GLY A 50 -29.64 -20.33 -17.78
C GLY A 50 -29.83 -20.54 -19.28
N THR A 51 -31.07 -20.71 -19.75
CA THR A 51 -31.37 -20.91 -21.18
C THR A 51 -31.08 -19.66 -22.00
N GLU A 52 -31.43 -18.49 -21.47
CA GLU A 52 -31.12 -17.20 -22.08
C GLU A 52 -29.61 -16.96 -22.12
N TYR A 53 -28.90 -17.31 -21.04
CA TYR A 53 -27.44 -17.22 -20.95
C TYR A 53 -26.75 -18.08 -22.01
N GLU A 54 -27.09 -19.36 -22.12
CA GLU A 54 -26.51 -20.27 -23.12
C GLU A 54 -26.72 -19.78 -24.54
N THR A 55 -27.94 -19.32 -24.85
CA THR A 55 -28.29 -18.75 -26.16
C THR A 55 -27.43 -17.52 -26.46
N LYS A 56 -27.27 -16.64 -25.47
CA LYS A 56 -26.53 -15.40 -25.62
C LYS A 56 -25.02 -15.63 -25.76
N VAL A 57 -24.43 -16.46 -24.92
CA VAL A 57 -23.00 -16.82 -24.98
C VAL A 57 -22.64 -17.52 -26.29
N THR A 58 -23.48 -18.44 -26.76
CA THR A 58 -23.27 -19.11 -28.06
C THR A 58 -23.20 -18.10 -29.19
N LYS A 59 -24.12 -17.12 -29.21
CA LYS A 59 -24.11 -16.04 -30.20
C LYS A 59 -22.87 -15.14 -30.05
N LEU A 60 -22.52 -14.75 -28.84
CA LEU A 60 -21.37 -13.87 -28.58
C LEU A 60 -20.06 -14.52 -29.05
N LYS A 61 -19.86 -15.82 -28.79
CA LYS A 61 -18.73 -16.59 -29.31
C LYS A 61 -18.69 -16.58 -30.84
N ALA A 62 -19.83 -16.84 -31.49
CA ALA A 62 -19.94 -16.83 -32.95
C ALA A 62 -19.67 -15.44 -33.57
N ASP A 63 -20.03 -14.38 -32.85
CA ASP A 63 -19.85 -12.98 -33.27
C ASP A 63 -18.44 -12.44 -32.96
N GLY A 64 -17.55 -13.27 -32.38
CA GLY A 64 -16.16 -12.94 -32.08
C GLY A 64 -15.95 -12.15 -30.79
N TYR A 65 -16.90 -12.20 -29.85
CA TYR A 65 -16.73 -11.60 -28.52
C TYR A 65 -15.94 -12.53 -27.60
N HIS A 66 -15.16 -11.93 -26.71
CA HIS A 66 -14.43 -12.60 -25.63
C HIS A 66 -15.07 -12.28 -24.28
N PRO A 67 -15.13 -13.25 -23.35
CA PRO A 67 -15.66 -13.00 -22.02
C PRO A 67 -14.67 -12.17 -21.21
N MET A 68 -15.20 -11.20 -20.46
CA MET A 68 -14.42 -10.35 -19.56
C MET A 68 -14.84 -10.51 -18.10
N SER A 69 -16.11 -10.82 -17.84
CA SER A 69 -16.62 -11.09 -16.49
C SER A 69 -17.84 -12.00 -16.59
N VAL A 70 -18.00 -12.88 -15.60
CA VAL A 70 -19.15 -13.79 -15.45
C VAL A 70 -19.53 -13.88 -13.98
N SER A 71 -20.82 -13.81 -13.70
CA SER A 71 -21.40 -13.99 -12.37
C SER A 71 -22.65 -14.86 -12.48
N ILE A 72 -22.76 -15.86 -11.62
CA ILE A 72 -23.95 -16.68 -11.37
C ILE A 72 -24.41 -16.39 -9.94
N TYR A 73 -25.71 -16.15 -9.74
CA TYR A 73 -26.25 -15.75 -8.43
C TYR A 73 -27.71 -16.19 -8.23
N GLY A 74 -28.20 -16.08 -7.00
CA GLY A 74 -29.54 -16.50 -6.59
C GLY A 74 -29.70 -18.00 -6.32
N ALA A 75 -30.90 -18.44 -5.94
CA ALA A 75 -31.12 -19.85 -5.60
C ALA A 75 -30.78 -20.80 -6.76
N SER A 76 -30.21 -21.98 -6.45
CA SER A 76 -29.80 -22.98 -7.45
C SER A 76 -30.93 -23.39 -8.41
N THR A 77 -32.18 -23.39 -7.95
CA THR A 77 -33.37 -23.70 -8.75
C THR A 77 -33.81 -22.58 -9.71
N ASN A 78 -33.33 -21.35 -9.50
CA ASN A 78 -33.66 -20.17 -10.29
C ASN A 78 -32.44 -19.26 -10.47
N ALA A 79 -31.29 -19.88 -10.74
CA ALA A 79 -30.04 -19.15 -10.85
C ALA A 79 -30.09 -18.14 -12.01
N LYS A 80 -29.57 -16.96 -11.75
CA LYS A 80 -29.47 -15.84 -12.68
C LYS A 80 -28.03 -15.59 -13.06
N TYR A 81 -27.84 -14.92 -14.18
CA TYR A 81 -26.52 -14.65 -14.74
C TYR A 81 -26.34 -13.18 -15.07
N ALA A 82 -25.15 -12.68 -14.75
CA ALA A 82 -24.62 -11.42 -15.22
C ALA A 82 -23.29 -11.66 -15.96
N GLY A 83 -22.99 -10.82 -16.95
CA GLY A 83 -21.77 -10.97 -17.72
C GLY A 83 -21.45 -9.77 -18.59
N ILE A 84 -20.15 -9.63 -18.84
CA ILE A 84 -19.58 -8.63 -19.74
C ILE A 84 -18.72 -9.34 -20.77
N TRP A 85 -18.99 -9.05 -22.04
CA TRP A 85 -18.25 -9.59 -23.18
C TRP A 85 -17.80 -8.45 -24.09
N THR A 86 -16.56 -8.49 -24.57
CA THR A 86 -15.98 -7.44 -25.41
C THR A 86 -15.59 -7.99 -26.77
N LYS A 87 -15.84 -7.21 -27.83
CA LYS A 87 -15.42 -7.54 -29.18
C LYS A 87 -14.03 -6.98 -29.44
N GLN A 88 -13.03 -7.72 -28.96
CA GLN A 88 -11.61 -7.45 -29.13
C GLN A 88 -10.88 -8.75 -29.45
N GLU A 89 -9.68 -8.66 -30.05
CA GLU A 89 -8.78 -9.81 -30.09
C GLU A 89 -8.40 -10.21 -28.66
N GLY A 90 -8.35 -11.51 -28.41
CA GLY A 90 -8.09 -12.05 -27.09
C GLY A 90 -7.50 -13.45 -27.15
N PRO A 91 -7.03 -13.97 -26.00
CA PRO A 91 -6.56 -15.34 -25.92
C PRO A 91 -7.69 -16.32 -26.20
N ALA A 92 -7.34 -17.50 -26.72
CA ALA A 92 -8.28 -18.61 -26.80
C ALA A 92 -8.88 -18.88 -25.41
N PHE A 93 -10.19 -19.13 -25.37
CA PHE A 93 -10.93 -19.21 -24.11
C PHE A 93 -12.01 -20.27 -24.15
N GLU A 94 -12.38 -20.72 -22.95
CA GLU A 94 -13.45 -21.68 -22.71
C GLU A 94 -14.30 -21.22 -21.54
N THR A 95 -15.59 -21.56 -21.58
CA THR A 95 -16.56 -21.13 -20.57
C THR A 95 -17.41 -22.30 -20.11
N ILE A 96 -17.77 -22.34 -18.84
CA ILE A 96 -18.77 -23.24 -18.28
C ILE A 96 -19.72 -22.46 -17.37
N SER A 97 -20.96 -22.90 -17.24
CA SER A 97 -21.96 -22.21 -16.44
C SER A 97 -23.08 -23.15 -16.00
N GLY A 98 -23.64 -22.92 -14.81
CA GLY A 98 -24.82 -23.63 -14.31
C GLY A 98 -24.60 -25.12 -14.01
N VAL A 99 -23.37 -25.54 -13.73
CA VAL A 99 -23.04 -26.94 -13.47
C VAL A 99 -22.74 -27.19 -12.00
N ASN A 100 -22.93 -28.43 -11.53
CA ASN A 100 -22.55 -28.82 -10.17
C ASN A 100 -21.02 -28.95 -10.01
N ALA A 101 -20.56 -29.09 -8.76
CA ALA A 101 -19.13 -29.20 -8.42
C ALA A 101 -18.39 -30.33 -9.16
N THR A 102 -19.03 -31.49 -9.38
CA THR A 102 -18.39 -32.63 -10.05
C THR A 102 -18.08 -32.31 -11.51
N ALA A 103 -19.06 -31.77 -12.23
CA ALA A 103 -18.90 -31.38 -13.62
C ALA A 103 -17.92 -30.20 -13.77
N TYR A 104 -17.97 -29.24 -12.85
CA TYR A 104 -17.05 -28.11 -12.84
C TYR A 104 -15.59 -28.53 -12.64
N ASN A 105 -15.31 -29.41 -11.68
CA ASN A 105 -13.97 -29.92 -11.42
C ASN A 105 -13.42 -30.76 -12.58
N ALA A 106 -14.28 -31.53 -13.26
CA ALA A 106 -13.89 -32.26 -14.46
C ALA A 106 -13.50 -31.31 -15.61
N TRP A 107 -14.28 -30.25 -15.82
CA TRP A 107 -13.99 -29.21 -16.81
C TRP A 107 -12.69 -28.45 -16.51
N LEU A 108 -12.47 -28.04 -15.25
CA LEU A 108 -11.22 -27.42 -14.83
C LEU A 108 -10.01 -28.33 -15.11
N SER A 109 -10.11 -29.61 -14.76
CA SER A 109 -9.04 -30.59 -14.95
C SER A 109 -8.71 -30.79 -16.44
N GLN A 110 -9.73 -30.89 -17.29
CA GLN A 110 -9.58 -31.00 -18.73
C GLN A 110 -8.81 -29.81 -19.32
N TRP A 111 -9.25 -28.60 -19.02
CA TRP A 111 -8.64 -27.40 -19.60
C TRP A 111 -7.28 -27.05 -19.00
N LYS A 112 -7.07 -27.37 -17.71
CA LYS A 112 -5.73 -27.30 -17.10
C LYS A 112 -4.74 -28.21 -17.83
N ALA A 113 -5.14 -29.44 -18.15
CA ALA A 113 -4.31 -30.38 -18.92
C ALA A 113 -4.06 -29.91 -20.37
N ALA A 114 -4.97 -29.10 -20.93
CA ALA A 114 -4.82 -28.47 -22.24
C ALA A 114 -3.99 -27.16 -22.22
N GLY A 115 -3.43 -26.77 -21.06
CA GLY A 115 -2.60 -25.57 -20.93
C GLY A 115 -3.38 -24.26 -20.74
N TYR A 116 -4.67 -24.33 -20.44
CA TYR A 116 -5.47 -23.15 -20.10
C TYR A 116 -5.31 -22.78 -18.62
N VAL A 117 -5.53 -21.50 -18.34
CA VAL A 117 -5.45 -20.86 -17.03
C VAL A 117 -6.83 -20.40 -16.63
N SER A 118 -7.26 -20.73 -15.41
CA SER A 118 -8.51 -20.20 -14.88
C SER A 118 -8.38 -18.71 -14.62
N THR A 119 -9.29 -17.90 -15.13
CA THR A 119 -9.28 -16.45 -14.94
C THR A 119 -10.48 -15.93 -14.17
N HIS A 120 -11.58 -16.69 -14.15
CA HIS A 120 -12.78 -16.32 -13.41
C HIS A 120 -13.47 -17.55 -12.81
N VAL A 121 -14.01 -17.36 -11.62
CA VAL A 121 -14.88 -18.29 -10.92
C VAL A 121 -16.04 -17.52 -10.31
N SER A 122 -17.24 -18.09 -10.37
CA SER A 122 -18.43 -17.62 -9.66
C SER A 122 -19.27 -18.83 -9.26
N ALA A 123 -19.83 -18.80 -8.06
CA ALA A 123 -20.63 -19.88 -7.50
C ALA A 123 -21.85 -19.33 -6.77
N THR A 124 -22.93 -20.10 -6.75
CA THR A 124 -24.17 -19.73 -6.08
C THR A 124 -24.90 -20.97 -5.52
N GLY A 125 -25.97 -20.76 -4.75
CA GLY A 125 -26.78 -21.80 -4.14
C GLY A 125 -26.27 -22.27 -2.78
N THR A 126 -26.93 -23.28 -2.20
CA THR A 126 -26.53 -23.91 -0.93
C THR A 126 -25.26 -24.74 -1.12
N ALA A 127 -24.53 -25.03 -0.04
CA ALA A 127 -23.32 -25.86 -0.11
C ALA A 127 -23.56 -27.25 -0.75
N SER A 128 -24.76 -27.82 -0.57
CA SER A 128 -25.12 -29.12 -1.16
C SER A 128 -25.62 -29.06 -2.61
N GLU A 129 -26.11 -27.90 -3.05
CA GLU A 129 -26.72 -27.71 -4.37
C GLU A 129 -26.05 -26.58 -5.15
N ALA A 130 -24.75 -26.38 -4.91
CA ALA A 130 -24.01 -25.28 -5.51
C ALA A 130 -23.89 -25.41 -7.03
N LEU A 131 -24.09 -24.29 -7.72
CA LEU A 131 -23.88 -24.15 -9.16
C LEU A 131 -22.67 -23.26 -9.42
N PHE A 132 -21.89 -23.61 -10.44
CA PHE A 132 -20.62 -22.95 -10.77
C PHE A 132 -20.62 -22.43 -12.21
N ALA A 133 -19.99 -21.27 -12.37
CA ALA A 133 -19.62 -20.68 -13.65
C ALA A 133 -18.12 -20.32 -13.65
N GLY A 134 -17.49 -20.33 -14.83
CA GLY A 134 -16.07 -20.02 -14.93
C GLY A 134 -15.58 -19.75 -16.34
N ILE A 135 -14.40 -19.13 -16.41
CA ILE A 135 -13.70 -18.80 -17.65
C ILE A 135 -12.26 -19.33 -17.55
N MET A 136 -11.83 -20.04 -18.58
CA MET A 136 -10.46 -20.51 -18.77
C MET A 136 -9.87 -19.85 -20.02
N GLN A 137 -8.61 -19.39 -19.97
CA GLN A 137 -7.94 -18.69 -21.08
C GLN A 137 -6.51 -19.20 -21.28
N VAL A 138 -5.99 -19.13 -22.50
CA VAL A 138 -4.58 -19.42 -22.78
C VAL A 138 -3.72 -18.19 -22.48
N LEU A 139 -3.02 -18.20 -21.35
CA LEU A 139 -2.16 -17.09 -20.91
C LEU A 139 -0.68 -17.53 -20.83
N PRO A 140 0.19 -17.10 -21.76
CA PRO A 140 1.56 -17.60 -21.86
C PRO A 140 2.51 -17.17 -20.72
N GLN A 141 2.08 -16.25 -19.85
CA GLN A 141 2.91 -15.65 -18.79
C GLN A 141 2.54 -16.09 -17.37
N ILE A 142 1.69 -17.12 -17.22
CA ILE A 142 1.27 -17.65 -15.91
C ILE A 142 1.92 -19.03 -15.70
N PRO A 143 2.99 -19.13 -14.89
CA PRO A 143 3.72 -20.38 -14.72
C PRO A 143 2.92 -21.46 -13.98
N SER A 144 2.08 -21.04 -13.03
CA SER A 144 1.18 -21.93 -12.27
C SER A 144 -0.03 -21.16 -11.76
N TRP A 145 -1.13 -21.88 -11.54
CA TRP A 145 -2.37 -21.36 -10.97
C TRP A 145 -3.11 -22.44 -10.17
N ILE A 146 -3.84 -21.98 -9.16
CA ILE A 146 -4.59 -22.82 -8.22
C ILE A 146 -5.99 -22.22 -8.06
N GLN A 147 -7.00 -23.07 -8.24
CA GLN A 147 -8.37 -22.76 -7.91
C GLN A 147 -8.92 -23.86 -7.01
N GLU A 148 -9.42 -23.48 -5.84
CA GLU A 148 -10.05 -24.41 -4.91
C GLU A 148 -11.44 -23.91 -4.53
N CYS A 149 -12.42 -24.82 -4.57
CA CYS A 149 -13.82 -24.56 -4.29
C CYS A 149 -14.31 -25.49 -3.17
N GLY A 150 -15.33 -25.04 -2.45
CA GLY A 150 -15.91 -25.81 -1.33
C GLY A 150 -15.11 -25.64 -0.04
N LEU A 151 -14.25 -24.62 0.01
CA LEU A 151 -13.50 -24.27 1.21
C LEU A 151 -14.49 -23.78 2.26
N LYS A 152 -14.39 -24.29 3.50
CA LYS A 152 -15.23 -23.82 4.63
C LYS A 152 -14.75 -22.50 5.21
N ASP A 153 -13.50 -22.15 4.91
CA ASP A 153 -12.85 -20.96 5.39
C ASP A 153 -11.74 -20.57 4.39
N PRO A 154 -11.60 -19.27 4.07
CA PRO A 154 -10.65 -18.77 3.08
C PRO A 154 -9.19 -19.03 3.45
N TRP A 155 -8.84 -19.12 4.75
CA TRP A 155 -7.48 -19.40 5.21
C TRP A 155 -7.01 -20.81 4.84
N THR A 156 -7.95 -21.71 4.51
CA THR A 156 -7.61 -23.04 3.96
C THR A 156 -6.83 -22.89 2.64
N TYR A 157 -7.19 -21.92 1.79
CA TYR A 157 -6.47 -21.64 0.55
C TYR A 157 -5.06 -21.10 0.83
N GLU A 158 -4.93 -20.18 1.79
CA GLU A 158 -3.62 -19.64 2.16
C GLU A 158 -2.69 -20.73 2.72
N ASN A 159 -3.22 -21.65 3.52
CA ASN A 159 -2.47 -22.80 4.01
C ASN A 159 -2.06 -23.75 2.87
N ALA A 160 -2.95 -24.02 1.92
CA ALA A 160 -2.68 -24.89 0.76
C ALA A 160 -1.63 -24.30 -0.19
N THR A 161 -1.53 -22.97 -0.24
CA THR A 161 -0.59 -22.23 -1.09
C THR A 161 0.61 -21.67 -0.33
N ALA A 162 0.77 -22.05 0.95
CA ALA A 162 1.82 -21.54 1.81
C ALA A 162 3.20 -21.76 1.18
N GLY A 163 3.99 -20.68 1.10
CA GLY A 163 5.33 -20.68 0.51
C GLY A 163 5.36 -20.42 -1.00
N VAL A 164 4.22 -20.39 -1.68
CA VAL A 164 4.10 -19.90 -3.06
C VAL A 164 3.45 -18.52 -3.01
N PRO A 165 4.11 -17.46 -3.50
CA PRO A 165 3.49 -16.14 -3.54
C PRO A 165 2.34 -16.20 -4.57
N MET A 166 1.11 -15.91 -4.13
CA MET A 166 -0.09 -15.94 -4.99
C MET A 166 -0.67 -14.54 -5.17
N THR A 167 -1.11 -14.23 -6.38
CA THR A 167 -2.01 -13.12 -6.68
C THR A 167 -3.41 -13.69 -6.83
N ILE A 168 -4.36 -13.22 -6.02
CA ILE A 168 -5.73 -13.72 -6.01
C ILE A 168 -6.46 -13.00 -7.15
N LYS A 169 -7.10 -13.79 -8.02
CA LYS A 169 -7.82 -13.28 -9.19
C LYS A 169 -9.33 -13.32 -9.03
N GLY A 170 -9.83 -14.12 -8.09
CA GLY A 170 -11.25 -14.18 -7.77
C GLY A 170 -11.50 -14.89 -6.44
N VAL A 171 -12.53 -14.42 -5.75
CA VAL A 171 -13.07 -15.05 -4.54
C VAL A 171 -14.58 -15.06 -4.72
N SER A 172 -15.19 -16.23 -4.84
CA SER A 172 -16.65 -16.34 -4.90
C SER A 172 -17.19 -17.03 -3.65
N MET A 173 -18.14 -16.37 -3.00
CA MET A 173 -18.70 -16.75 -1.73
C MET A 173 -20.15 -17.19 -1.89
N TYR A 174 -20.44 -18.44 -1.52
CA TYR A 174 -21.75 -19.06 -1.70
C TYR A 174 -22.15 -19.88 -0.47
N GLY A 175 -23.35 -20.45 -0.48
CA GLY A 175 -23.95 -21.09 0.68
C GLY A 175 -24.83 -20.14 1.49
N VAL A 176 -25.14 -20.56 2.72
CA VAL A 176 -25.94 -19.78 3.67
C VAL A 176 -25.10 -19.50 4.92
N PRO A 177 -25.45 -18.50 5.76
CA PRO A 177 -24.76 -18.27 7.02
C PRO A 177 -24.59 -19.56 7.84
N ASN A 178 -23.39 -19.80 8.39
CA ASN A 178 -22.94 -21.02 9.09
C ASN A 178 -22.63 -22.24 8.20
N GLU A 179 -22.99 -22.23 6.91
CA GLU A 179 -22.63 -23.25 5.92
C GLU A 179 -21.95 -22.64 4.69
N ARG A 180 -21.39 -21.44 4.86
CA ARG A 180 -20.75 -20.67 3.80
C ARG A 180 -19.54 -21.41 3.25
N GLN A 181 -19.38 -21.34 1.94
CA GLN A 181 -18.25 -21.90 1.22
C GLN A 181 -17.61 -20.87 0.30
N TYR A 182 -16.34 -21.11 -0.01
CA TYR A 182 -15.53 -20.24 -0.85
C TYR A 182 -14.97 -21.00 -2.05
N CYS A 183 -14.93 -20.30 -3.17
CA CYS A 183 -14.10 -20.60 -4.32
C CYS A 183 -13.01 -19.53 -4.43
N ILE A 184 -11.76 -19.90 -4.27
CA ILE A 184 -10.63 -18.97 -4.36
C ILE A 184 -9.77 -19.37 -5.55
N LEU A 185 -9.54 -18.41 -6.44
CA LEU A 185 -8.68 -18.52 -7.61
C LEU A 185 -7.46 -17.62 -7.42
N GLY A 186 -6.27 -18.18 -7.62
CA GLY A 186 -5.03 -17.42 -7.63
C GLY A 186 -4.02 -17.91 -8.65
N HIS A 187 -3.18 -16.98 -9.11
CA HIS A 187 -2.05 -17.21 -10.00
C HIS A 187 -0.75 -17.02 -9.24
N GLU A 188 0.29 -17.75 -9.60
CA GLU A 188 1.61 -17.53 -9.02
C GLU A 188 2.10 -16.09 -9.31
N ASN A 189 2.57 -15.42 -8.26
CA ASN A 189 3.00 -14.04 -8.27
C ASN A 189 4.53 -13.96 -8.42
N THR A 190 4.99 -13.95 -9.66
CA THR A 190 6.42 -13.97 -10.00
C THR A 190 7.10 -12.59 -10.00
N VAL A 191 6.32 -11.52 -9.97
CA VAL A 191 6.81 -10.13 -10.06
C VAL A 191 6.48 -9.30 -8.81
N ASN A 192 6.05 -9.96 -7.73
CA ASN A 192 5.58 -9.33 -6.50
C ASN A 192 4.54 -8.24 -6.81
N GLN A 193 3.50 -8.55 -7.60
CA GLN A 193 2.33 -7.68 -7.73
C GLN A 193 1.69 -7.50 -6.34
N ARG A 194 1.30 -6.27 -5.99
CA ARG A 194 0.74 -5.96 -4.66
C ARG A 194 -0.79 -5.94 -4.76
N GLN A 195 -1.44 -6.52 -3.77
CA GLN A 195 -2.90 -6.60 -3.68
C GLN A 195 -3.35 -6.59 -2.22
N THR A 196 -4.62 -6.25 -2.02
CA THR A 196 -5.38 -6.46 -0.78
C THR A 196 -6.61 -7.29 -1.10
N VAL A 197 -6.82 -8.34 -0.30
CA VAL A 197 -7.96 -9.25 -0.43
C VAL A 197 -8.70 -9.23 0.89
N TRP A 198 -9.99 -8.89 0.85
CA TRP A 198 -10.82 -8.75 2.05
C TRP A 198 -11.77 -9.94 2.16
N TYR A 199 -11.24 -11.08 2.62
CA TYR A 199 -12.03 -12.28 2.84
C TYR A 199 -13.09 -12.06 3.94
N GLN A 200 -14.35 -11.95 3.54
CA GLN A 200 -15.47 -11.85 4.47
C GLN A 200 -15.82 -13.24 5.02
N THR A 201 -16.12 -13.34 6.30
CA THR A 201 -16.54 -14.59 6.98
C THR A 201 -17.75 -14.37 7.87
N ASP A 202 -18.30 -15.43 8.44
CA ASP A 202 -19.41 -15.29 9.38
C ASP A 202 -19.00 -14.61 10.71
N TRP A 203 -17.71 -14.61 11.05
CA TRP A 203 -17.19 -14.06 12.32
C TRP A 203 -16.39 -12.76 12.14
N PHE A 204 -15.98 -12.45 10.91
CA PHE A 204 -15.23 -11.27 10.57
C PHE A 204 -15.82 -10.67 9.30
N GLN A 205 -16.52 -9.55 9.48
CA GLN A 205 -17.02 -8.75 8.38
C GLN A 205 -16.56 -7.31 8.51
N GLN A 206 -16.20 -6.71 7.39
CA GLN A 206 -15.89 -5.29 7.27
C GLN A 206 -16.92 -4.63 6.37
N ASP A 207 -17.36 -3.44 6.76
CA ASP A 207 -18.25 -2.63 5.93
C ASP A 207 -17.56 -2.26 4.61
N TYR A 208 -18.22 -2.53 3.49
CA TYR A 208 -17.62 -2.32 2.18
C TYR A 208 -17.40 -0.85 1.86
N GLU A 209 -18.28 0.07 2.31
CA GLU A 209 -18.10 1.50 2.07
C GLU A 209 -16.89 2.04 2.83
N GLU A 210 -16.71 1.63 4.08
CA GLU A 210 -15.52 1.97 4.88
C GLU A 210 -14.23 1.38 4.26
N LEU A 211 -14.27 0.12 3.81
CA LEU A 211 -13.15 -0.50 3.12
C LEU A 211 -12.80 0.21 1.83
N TYR A 212 -13.79 0.46 0.98
CA TYR A 212 -13.62 1.17 -0.28
C TYR A 212 -13.00 2.54 -0.04
N ALA A 213 -13.55 3.34 0.87
CA ALA A 213 -13.03 4.65 1.21
C ALA A 213 -11.59 4.63 1.74
N ALA A 214 -11.21 3.60 2.51
CA ALA A 214 -9.84 3.45 3.03
C ALA A 214 -8.85 2.99 1.93
N GLU A 215 -9.26 2.02 1.12
CA GLU A 215 -8.42 1.42 0.08
C GLU A 215 -8.15 2.39 -1.06
N THR A 216 -9.13 3.18 -1.49
CA THR A 216 -9.00 4.13 -2.60
C THR A 216 -8.26 5.42 -2.24
N GLN A 217 -7.94 5.63 -0.96
CA GLN A 217 -6.99 6.69 -0.54
C GLN A 217 -5.54 6.34 -0.90
N LYS A 218 -5.23 5.05 -1.08
CA LYS A 218 -3.91 4.64 -1.55
C LYS A 218 -3.78 5.04 -3.01
N ARG A 219 -2.84 5.94 -3.31
CA ARG A 219 -2.63 6.45 -4.67
C ARG A 219 -2.31 5.29 -5.63
N TYR A 220 -3.04 5.23 -6.74
CA TYR A 220 -3.03 4.16 -7.76
C TYR A 220 -3.62 2.80 -7.35
N TRP A 221 -4.20 2.70 -6.15
CA TRP A 221 -4.89 1.48 -5.71
C TRP A 221 -6.35 1.51 -6.16
N ARG A 222 -6.86 0.40 -6.71
CA ARG A 222 -8.23 0.33 -7.24
C ARG A 222 -8.84 -1.06 -7.03
N PRO A 223 -10.18 -1.16 -6.97
CA PRO A 223 -10.83 -2.46 -7.02
C PRO A 223 -10.60 -3.10 -8.39
N VAL A 224 -10.35 -4.40 -8.39
CA VAL A 224 -10.18 -5.21 -9.60
C VAL A 224 -11.18 -6.33 -9.70
N TYR A 225 -11.79 -6.71 -8.57
CA TYR A 225 -12.80 -7.75 -8.50
C TYR A 225 -13.68 -7.49 -7.27
N ILE A 226 -14.98 -7.74 -7.42
CA ILE A 226 -15.98 -7.64 -6.35
C ILE A 226 -16.94 -8.81 -6.49
N ASP A 227 -17.08 -9.63 -5.45
CA ASP A 227 -18.10 -10.67 -5.36
C ASP A 227 -19.21 -10.21 -4.42
N VAL A 228 -20.46 -10.50 -4.79
CA VAL A 228 -21.65 -10.22 -3.98
C VAL A 228 -22.34 -11.55 -3.74
N SER A 229 -22.36 -11.98 -2.48
CA SER A 229 -23.01 -13.24 -2.09
C SER A 229 -24.53 -13.12 -2.00
N GLU A 230 -25.21 -14.25 -1.79
CA GLU A 230 -26.67 -14.30 -1.77
C GLU A 230 -27.33 -13.66 -0.55
N ASP A 231 -26.55 -13.45 0.51
CA ASP A 231 -26.92 -12.65 1.68
C ASP A 231 -26.29 -11.25 1.64
N GLN A 232 -25.91 -10.77 0.45
CA GLN A 232 -25.45 -9.42 0.16
C GLN A 232 -24.12 -9.01 0.83
N VAL A 233 -23.35 -9.98 1.34
CA VAL A 233 -21.99 -9.71 1.82
C VAL A 233 -21.07 -9.50 0.61
N VAL A 234 -20.33 -8.38 0.61
CA VAL A 234 -19.45 -7.94 -0.49
C VAL A 234 -17.98 -8.26 -0.19
N THR A 235 -17.34 -9.01 -1.09
CA THR A 235 -15.93 -9.42 -0.99
C THR A 235 -15.11 -8.78 -2.12
N PRO A 236 -14.35 -7.71 -1.84
CA PRO A 236 -13.52 -7.06 -2.85
C PRO A 236 -12.06 -7.51 -2.86
N ILE A 237 -11.44 -7.37 -4.03
CA ILE A 237 -9.99 -7.43 -4.24
C ILE A 237 -9.56 -6.08 -4.83
N PHE A 238 -8.49 -5.51 -4.29
CA PHE A 238 -7.86 -4.31 -4.83
C PHE A 238 -6.39 -4.59 -5.19
N ASP A 239 -5.89 -3.91 -6.21
CA ASP A 239 -4.47 -3.95 -6.57
C ASP A 239 -3.95 -2.57 -7.02
N ASP A 240 -2.65 -2.50 -7.32
CA ASP A 240 -1.95 -1.28 -7.74
C ASP A 240 -1.84 -1.10 -9.26
N THR A 241 -2.71 -1.71 -10.06
CA THR A 241 -2.67 -1.60 -11.53
C THR A 241 -3.35 -0.34 -12.05
N SER A 242 -2.81 0.25 -13.11
CA SER A 242 -3.41 1.41 -13.79
C SER A 242 -4.27 0.98 -14.97
N ILE A 243 -5.47 1.56 -15.11
CA ILE A 243 -6.42 1.27 -16.19
C ILE A 243 -7.10 2.54 -16.74
N GLY A 244 -6.42 3.68 -16.63
CA GLY A 244 -7.00 5.00 -16.90
C GLY A 244 -7.99 5.40 -15.80
N GLN A 245 -8.97 6.23 -16.15
CA GLN A 245 -10.04 6.57 -15.21
C GLN A 245 -10.91 5.34 -14.91
N TRP A 246 -11.37 5.21 -13.67
CA TRP A 246 -12.22 4.10 -13.24
C TRP A 246 -13.22 4.55 -12.17
N ALA A 247 -14.29 3.76 -11.99
CA ALA A 247 -15.27 3.91 -10.92
C ALA A 247 -15.76 2.53 -10.48
N ALA A 248 -16.09 2.34 -9.20
CA ALA A 248 -16.73 1.11 -8.73
C ALA A 248 -17.92 1.43 -7.84
N ILE A 249 -19.00 0.68 -8.02
CA ILE A 249 -20.29 0.93 -7.37
C ILE A 249 -20.90 -0.42 -7.00
N SER A 250 -21.50 -0.49 -5.82
CA SER A 250 -22.22 -1.66 -5.29
C SER A 250 -23.66 -1.29 -4.93
N ASP A 251 -24.44 -2.29 -4.49
CA ASP A 251 -25.82 -2.12 -4.02
C ASP A 251 -26.76 -1.49 -5.07
N LEU A 252 -26.58 -1.85 -6.34
CA LEU A 252 -27.44 -1.40 -7.43
C LEU A 252 -28.58 -2.37 -7.67
N THR A 253 -29.82 -1.89 -7.76
CA THR A 253 -30.92 -2.61 -8.42
C THR A 253 -30.69 -2.70 -9.93
N SER A 254 -31.39 -3.61 -10.63
CA SER A 254 -31.34 -3.70 -12.10
C SER A 254 -31.57 -2.35 -12.79
N SER A 255 -32.56 -1.57 -12.36
CA SER A 255 -32.86 -0.25 -12.96
C SER A 255 -31.78 0.80 -12.70
N GLN A 256 -31.15 0.75 -11.52
CA GLN A 256 -30.05 1.66 -11.20
C GLN A 256 -28.79 1.28 -11.98
N LEU A 257 -28.55 -0.01 -12.18
CA LEU A 257 -27.44 -0.51 -13.00
C LEU A 257 -27.58 -0.04 -14.46
N ASP A 258 -28.77 -0.13 -15.07
CA ASP A 258 -29.02 0.39 -16.42
C ASP A 258 -28.72 1.90 -16.50
N ALA A 259 -29.24 2.68 -15.55
CA ALA A 259 -29.01 4.12 -15.50
C ALA A 259 -27.53 4.45 -15.32
N GLU A 260 -26.83 3.69 -14.48
CA GLU A 260 -25.42 3.92 -14.21
C GLU A 260 -24.51 3.52 -15.37
N ILE A 261 -24.82 2.42 -16.07
CA ILE A 261 -24.11 2.04 -17.31
C ILE A 261 -24.29 3.14 -18.37
N ALA A 262 -25.50 3.67 -18.54
CA ALA A 262 -25.75 4.76 -19.48
C ALA A 262 -24.96 6.03 -19.10
N ASN A 263 -25.03 6.43 -17.83
CA ASN A 263 -24.34 7.60 -17.28
C ASN A 263 -22.79 7.50 -17.42
N ARG A 264 -22.21 6.35 -17.07
CA ARG A 264 -20.76 6.14 -17.15
C ARG A 264 -20.26 6.08 -18.59
N LYS A 265 -21.07 5.55 -19.51
CA LYS A 265 -20.75 5.55 -20.93
C LYS A 265 -20.63 6.96 -21.51
N GLU A 266 -21.41 7.93 -21.02
CA GLU A 266 -21.27 9.35 -21.38
C GLU A 266 -19.94 9.96 -20.90
N GLN A 267 -19.35 9.38 -19.85
CA GLN A 267 -18.04 9.75 -19.29
C GLN A 267 -16.88 8.94 -19.88
N ASN A 268 -17.11 8.18 -20.96
CA ASN A 268 -16.14 7.25 -21.56
C ASN A 268 -15.67 6.14 -20.60
N LEU A 269 -16.52 5.75 -19.65
CA LEU A 269 -16.27 4.67 -18.71
C LEU A 269 -17.18 3.48 -19.03
N TYR A 270 -16.58 2.29 -19.05
CA TYR A 270 -17.20 1.07 -19.54
C TYR A 270 -17.12 -0.04 -18.48
N PRO A 271 -18.19 -0.83 -18.28
CA PRO A 271 -18.13 -2.00 -17.39
C PRO A 271 -16.98 -2.93 -17.75
N ILE A 272 -16.13 -3.24 -16.76
CA ILE A 272 -15.03 -4.21 -16.86
C ILE A 272 -15.20 -5.41 -15.93
N HIS A 273 -16.00 -5.28 -14.88
CA HIS A 273 -16.36 -6.37 -13.96
C HIS A 273 -17.79 -6.19 -13.47
N ILE A 274 -18.54 -7.28 -13.32
CA ILE A 274 -19.89 -7.27 -12.76
C ILE A 274 -20.11 -8.50 -11.87
N SER A 275 -20.75 -8.30 -10.73
CA SER A 275 -21.24 -9.37 -9.87
C SER A 275 -22.67 -9.08 -9.45
N GLY A 276 -23.56 -10.04 -9.63
CA GLY A 276 -24.87 -10.05 -8.99
C GLY A 276 -24.82 -10.91 -7.71
N GLY A 277 -25.70 -10.62 -6.77
CA GLY A 277 -25.93 -11.41 -5.57
C GLY A 277 -27.32 -11.13 -5.00
N GLY A 278 -27.91 -12.12 -4.34
CA GLY A 278 -29.20 -12.02 -3.67
C GLY A 278 -30.17 -13.10 -4.09
N ASN A 279 -30.93 -13.65 -3.13
CA ASN A 279 -31.91 -14.70 -3.38
C ASN A 279 -33.24 -14.18 -3.92
N GLU A 280 -33.90 -13.26 -3.19
CA GLU A 280 -35.20 -12.68 -3.58
C GLU A 280 -35.04 -11.37 -4.34
N HIS A 281 -34.02 -10.59 -3.98
CA HIS A 281 -33.73 -9.28 -4.53
C HIS A 281 -32.26 -9.24 -4.95
N ALA A 282 -32.03 -9.24 -6.27
CA ALA A 282 -30.69 -9.14 -6.81
C ALA A 282 -30.17 -7.70 -6.69
N THR A 283 -28.98 -7.58 -6.13
CA THR A 283 -28.15 -6.36 -6.13
C THR A 283 -26.88 -6.60 -6.93
N TYR A 284 -26.38 -5.55 -7.57
CA TYR A 284 -25.20 -5.63 -8.43
C TYR A 284 -24.07 -4.75 -7.91
N ALA A 285 -22.85 -5.28 -8.06
CA ALA A 285 -21.62 -4.51 -8.03
C ALA A 285 -20.99 -4.48 -9.43
N VAL A 286 -20.47 -3.32 -9.82
CA VAL A 286 -19.87 -3.11 -11.13
C VAL A 286 -18.63 -2.23 -11.01
N ILE A 287 -17.59 -2.58 -11.76
CA ILE A 287 -16.40 -1.75 -11.94
C ILE A 287 -16.42 -1.23 -13.37
N PHE A 288 -16.26 0.08 -13.54
CA PHE A 288 -16.12 0.77 -14.80
C PHE A 288 -14.69 1.26 -15.00
N ALA A 289 -14.20 1.26 -16.24
CA ALA A 289 -12.91 1.83 -16.60
C ALA A 289 -12.92 2.43 -18.00
N GLU A 290 -11.95 3.32 -18.26
CA GLU A 290 -11.74 3.96 -19.57
C GLU A 290 -11.26 2.96 -20.63
N GLN A 291 -10.56 1.91 -20.21
CA GLN A 291 -10.02 0.85 -21.04
C GLN A 291 -10.19 -0.52 -20.37
N THR A 292 -10.10 -1.60 -21.15
CA THR A 292 -10.31 -2.99 -20.69
C THR A 292 -9.02 -3.71 -20.31
N SER A 293 -7.87 -3.13 -20.64
CA SER A 293 -6.54 -3.68 -20.36
C SER A 293 -5.76 -2.72 -19.47
N THR A 294 -4.97 -3.25 -18.55
CA THR A 294 -4.09 -2.45 -17.70
C THR A 294 -2.95 -1.84 -18.51
N LEU A 295 -2.41 -0.71 -18.04
CA LEU A 295 -1.17 -0.14 -18.58
C LEU A 295 0.01 -1.02 -18.18
N ASP A 296 0.91 -1.23 -19.13
CA ASP A 296 2.18 -1.91 -18.87
C ASP A 296 3.14 -0.98 -18.11
N ARG A 297 4.04 -1.59 -17.32
CA ARG A 297 5.12 -0.86 -16.67
C ARG A 297 6.26 -0.60 -17.65
N GLU A 298 6.71 0.64 -17.72
CA GLU A 298 7.83 1.08 -18.53
C GLU A 298 9.08 1.31 -17.67
N TRP A 299 10.25 0.99 -18.23
CA TRP A 299 11.54 1.20 -17.57
C TRP A 299 12.17 2.53 -18.00
N HIS A 300 12.37 3.42 -17.02
CA HIS A 300 13.00 4.72 -17.20
C HIS A 300 14.18 4.88 -16.25
N THR A 301 15.26 5.52 -16.71
CA THR A 301 16.46 5.80 -15.90
C THR A 301 16.91 7.24 -16.09
N THR A 302 17.30 7.90 -15.00
CA THR A 302 17.86 9.26 -15.03
C THR A 302 19.11 9.37 -14.16
N GLY A 303 19.84 10.47 -14.31
CA GLY A 303 21.04 10.76 -13.52
C GLY A 303 22.36 10.37 -14.20
N THR A 304 23.46 10.43 -13.45
CA THR A 304 24.83 10.41 -14.00
C THR A 304 25.77 9.49 -13.22
N VAL A 305 26.85 9.09 -13.89
CA VAL A 305 28.02 8.41 -13.31
C VAL A 305 29.26 9.16 -13.78
N SER A 306 30.20 9.43 -12.87
CA SER A 306 31.42 10.20 -13.12
C SER A 306 32.57 9.70 -12.24
N GLY A 307 33.80 10.09 -12.58
CA GLY A 307 34.98 9.78 -11.76
C GLY A 307 35.52 8.36 -11.87
N PHE A 308 34.88 7.46 -12.64
CA PHE A 308 35.41 6.13 -12.94
C PHE A 308 36.23 6.13 -14.24
N ALA A 309 37.12 5.15 -14.37
CA ALA A 309 37.91 4.94 -15.60
C ALA A 309 36.99 4.66 -16.82
N ASP A 310 35.87 3.97 -16.59
CA ASP A 310 34.81 3.74 -17.58
C ASP A 310 33.43 3.98 -16.94
N ASN A 311 32.96 5.22 -17.03
CA ASN A 311 31.66 5.62 -16.48
C ASN A 311 30.49 4.88 -17.16
N THR A 312 30.62 4.56 -18.46
CA THR A 312 29.58 3.88 -19.22
C THR A 312 29.40 2.46 -18.72
N ALA A 313 30.50 1.71 -18.54
CA ALA A 313 30.44 0.35 -18.02
C ALA A 313 29.84 0.28 -16.61
N VAL A 314 30.19 1.22 -15.73
CA VAL A 314 29.63 1.31 -14.37
C VAL A 314 28.13 1.62 -14.44
N MET A 315 27.72 2.61 -15.25
CA MET A 315 26.31 2.96 -15.42
C MET A 315 25.48 1.77 -15.94
N THR A 316 25.96 1.08 -16.98
CA THR A 316 25.29 -0.12 -17.51
C THR A 316 25.16 -1.23 -16.47
N SER A 317 26.19 -1.42 -15.64
CA SER A 317 26.16 -2.44 -14.58
C SER A 317 25.12 -2.10 -13.50
N LEU A 318 25.09 -0.86 -13.03
CA LEU A 318 24.09 -0.39 -12.06
C LEU A 318 22.66 -0.54 -12.60
N ASP A 319 22.43 -0.10 -13.84
CA ASP A 319 21.11 -0.17 -14.48
C ASP A 319 20.64 -1.62 -14.65
N THR A 320 21.55 -2.53 -14.99
CA THR A 320 21.23 -3.97 -15.12
C THR A 320 20.83 -4.58 -13.79
N ILE A 321 21.58 -4.31 -12.72
CA ILE A 321 21.30 -4.78 -11.37
C ILE A 321 19.96 -4.24 -10.89
N MET A 322 19.74 -2.93 -11.02
CA MET A 322 18.52 -2.26 -10.54
C MET A 322 17.29 -2.70 -11.33
N ARG A 323 17.38 -2.88 -12.66
CA ARG A 323 16.27 -3.41 -13.45
C ARG A 323 15.87 -4.80 -12.99
N ALA A 324 16.85 -5.69 -12.81
CA ALA A 324 16.58 -7.05 -12.36
C ALA A 324 15.96 -7.07 -10.95
N PHE A 325 16.51 -6.28 -10.02
CA PHE A 325 15.98 -6.15 -8.66
C PHE A 325 14.54 -5.61 -8.66
N MET A 326 14.30 -4.47 -9.30
CA MET A 326 12.99 -3.81 -9.30
C MET A 326 11.92 -4.65 -9.98
N THR A 327 12.25 -5.31 -11.10
CA THR A 327 11.30 -6.18 -11.82
C THR A 327 10.89 -7.38 -10.97
N ARG A 328 11.86 -8.07 -10.35
CA ARG A 328 11.58 -9.23 -9.49
C ARG A 328 10.74 -8.85 -8.26
N ASN A 329 10.97 -7.66 -7.73
CA ASN A 329 10.41 -7.22 -6.47
C ASN A 329 9.23 -6.26 -6.61
N GLY A 330 8.77 -5.99 -7.83
CA GLY A 330 7.66 -5.07 -8.07
C GLY A 330 7.91 -3.65 -7.57
N VAL A 331 9.16 -3.23 -7.39
CA VAL A 331 9.51 -1.88 -6.91
C VAL A 331 9.36 -0.91 -8.06
N ARG A 332 8.52 0.12 -7.89
CA ARG A 332 8.28 1.10 -8.96
C ARG A 332 9.28 2.22 -9.02
N GLN A 333 9.79 2.68 -7.87
CA GLN A 333 10.62 3.87 -7.79
C GLN A 333 11.81 3.65 -6.86
N ALA A 334 13.01 3.97 -7.33
CA ALA A 334 14.25 3.82 -6.57
C ALA A 334 15.31 4.87 -6.94
N GLN A 335 16.22 5.16 -6.02
CA GLN A 335 17.47 5.88 -6.31
C GLN A 335 18.67 5.14 -5.73
N LEU A 336 19.79 5.18 -6.44
CA LEU A 336 21.10 4.69 -5.97
C LEU A 336 22.13 5.80 -6.16
N ALA A 337 22.90 6.09 -5.13
CA ALA A 337 23.97 7.07 -5.20
C ALA A 337 25.25 6.57 -4.51
N ALA A 338 26.39 7.05 -5.00
CA ALA A 338 27.70 6.83 -4.40
C ALA A 338 28.51 8.12 -4.39
N SER A 339 29.28 8.34 -3.33
CA SER A 339 30.15 9.50 -3.14
C SER A 339 31.55 9.06 -2.67
N VAL A 340 32.57 9.85 -3.00
CA VAL A 340 33.92 9.73 -2.45
C VAL A 340 34.24 11.02 -1.72
N ASN A 341 34.45 10.93 -0.40
CA ASN A 341 34.66 12.10 0.46
C ASN A 341 33.57 13.17 0.28
N GLY A 342 32.31 12.75 0.19
CA GLY A 342 31.15 13.64 -0.01
C GLY A 342 30.97 14.17 -1.44
N THR A 343 31.84 13.80 -2.39
CA THR A 343 31.70 14.15 -3.81
C THR A 343 31.02 13.03 -4.57
N LEU A 344 29.88 13.30 -5.19
CA LEU A 344 29.13 12.29 -5.95
C LEU A 344 29.93 11.75 -7.14
N VAL A 345 30.00 10.42 -7.23
CA VAL A 345 30.56 9.67 -8.38
C VAL A 345 29.48 8.84 -9.09
N ALA A 346 28.34 8.60 -8.44
CA ALA A 346 27.14 8.08 -9.08
C ALA A 346 25.90 8.69 -8.42
N SER A 347 24.91 9.04 -9.23
CA SER A 347 23.60 9.51 -8.78
C SER A 347 22.57 9.08 -9.81
N ARG A 348 21.89 7.96 -9.56
CA ARG A 348 20.98 7.29 -10.50
C ARG A 348 19.60 7.18 -9.91
N ALA A 349 18.59 7.39 -10.73
CA ALA A 349 17.19 7.17 -10.38
C ALA A 349 16.52 6.25 -11.40
N TYR A 350 15.62 5.42 -10.91
CA TYR A 350 15.01 4.30 -11.61
C TYR A 350 13.50 4.33 -11.45
N THR A 351 12.79 4.10 -12.54
CA THR A 351 11.33 3.97 -12.54
C THR A 351 10.92 2.76 -13.37
N LEU A 352 10.17 1.85 -12.76
CA LEU A 352 9.50 0.72 -13.40
C LEU A 352 8.01 0.84 -13.12
N ALA A 353 7.32 1.66 -13.92
CA ALA A 353 6.00 2.16 -13.56
C ALA A 353 5.13 2.35 -14.81
N GLU A 354 3.82 2.31 -14.61
CA GLU A 354 2.84 2.63 -15.64
C GLU A 354 3.01 4.10 -16.10
N SER A 355 2.59 4.42 -17.33
CA SER A 355 2.85 5.74 -17.95
C SER A 355 2.13 6.92 -17.30
N ASP A 356 1.21 6.65 -16.36
CA ASP A 356 0.51 7.65 -15.53
C ASP A 356 1.22 7.94 -14.18
N ARG A 357 2.42 7.41 -14.00
CA ARG A 357 3.29 7.63 -12.84
C ARG A 357 4.49 8.49 -13.21
N ALA A 358 4.92 9.34 -12.28
CA ALA A 358 6.06 10.22 -12.52
C ALA A 358 7.37 9.43 -12.61
N THR A 359 8.19 9.76 -13.62
CA THR A 359 9.59 9.33 -13.67
C THR A 359 10.37 10.00 -12.54
N VAL A 360 11.15 9.25 -11.79
CA VAL A 360 11.95 9.76 -10.68
C VAL A 360 13.22 10.46 -11.18
N LEU A 361 13.57 11.57 -10.53
CA LEU A 361 14.83 12.28 -10.68
C LEU A 361 15.77 12.01 -9.50
N PRO A 362 17.10 12.13 -9.67
CA PRO A 362 18.04 11.91 -8.57
C PRO A 362 17.92 12.92 -7.42
N SER A 363 17.26 14.07 -7.64
CA SER A 363 16.98 15.10 -6.63
C SER A 363 15.69 14.86 -5.85
N ASP A 364 14.82 13.93 -6.29
CA ASP A 364 13.57 13.64 -5.60
C ASP A 364 13.85 13.03 -4.22
N LYS A 365 12.95 13.27 -3.26
CA LYS A 365 13.17 12.89 -1.85
C LYS A 365 12.28 11.71 -1.46
N PHE A 366 12.89 10.68 -0.89
CA PHE A 366 12.22 9.50 -0.35
C PHE A 366 12.14 9.60 1.16
N LEU A 367 11.08 9.08 1.77
CA LEU A 367 11.00 8.84 3.21
C LEU A 367 12.16 7.90 3.59
N LEU A 368 12.93 8.28 4.60
CA LEU A 368 14.20 7.63 4.93
C LEU A 368 14.06 6.48 5.92
N ALA A 369 12.91 6.38 6.58
CA ALA A 369 12.75 5.50 7.72
C ALA A 369 13.91 5.68 8.72
N SER A 370 14.41 4.60 9.34
CA SER A 370 15.46 4.68 10.36
C SER A 370 16.78 5.31 9.93
N VAL A 371 17.02 5.58 8.64
CA VAL A 371 18.17 6.35 8.18
C VAL A 371 18.10 7.80 8.69
N SER A 372 16.92 8.33 9.03
CA SER A 372 16.78 9.65 9.70
C SER A 372 17.64 9.79 10.97
N LYS A 373 17.89 8.70 11.70
CA LYS A 373 18.65 8.73 12.96
C LYS A 373 20.09 9.21 12.80
N MET A 374 20.72 9.04 11.64
CA MET A 374 22.10 9.50 11.42
C MET A 374 22.20 11.04 11.55
N PHE A 375 21.17 11.76 11.11
CA PHE A 375 21.09 13.22 11.25
C PHE A 375 20.89 13.62 12.70
N THR A 376 20.07 12.88 13.46
CA THR A 376 19.93 13.09 14.91
C THR A 376 21.22 12.81 15.65
N TYR A 377 21.94 11.75 15.30
CA TYR A 377 23.21 11.40 15.93
C TYR A 377 24.28 12.46 15.64
N ALA A 378 24.37 12.96 14.42
CA ALA A 378 25.24 14.09 14.07
C ALA A 378 24.86 15.37 14.84
N ALA A 379 23.55 15.63 15.03
CA ALA A 379 23.09 16.74 15.87
C ALA A 379 23.48 16.55 17.34
N THR A 380 23.28 15.36 17.91
CA THR A 380 23.73 15.04 19.28
C THR A 380 25.23 15.21 19.41
N ASN A 381 26.02 14.77 18.42
CA ASN A 381 27.46 14.99 18.37
C ASN A 381 27.82 16.48 18.42
N HIS A 382 27.08 17.32 17.69
CA HIS A 382 27.28 18.77 17.70
C HIS A 382 26.98 19.40 19.07
N LEU A 383 25.94 18.95 19.79
CA LEU A 383 25.69 19.40 21.16
C LEU A 383 26.82 18.98 22.12
N ILE A 384 27.37 17.78 21.93
CA ILE A 384 28.52 17.29 22.71
C ILE A 384 29.76 18.15 22.42
N SER A 385 30.08 18.42 21.15
CA SER A 385 31.24 19.21 20.77
C SER A 385 31.16 20.67 21.23
N THR A 386 29.94 21.19 21.40
CA THR A 386 29.70 22.55 21.92
C THR A 386 29.59 22.60 23.45
N GLY A 387 29.69 21.45 24.13
CA GLY A 387 29.69 21.35 25.58
C GLY A 387 28.31 21.49 26.24
N LEU A 388 27.22 21.42 25.48
CA LEU A 388 25.85 21.51 26.02
C LEU A 388 25.43 20.25 26.77
N ILE A 389 25.92 19.08 26.35
CA ILE A 389 25.72 17.77 26.99
C ILE A 389 26.99 16.93 26.82
N ASN A 390 27.07 15.80 27.52
CA ASN A 390 28.06 14.76 27.27
C ASN A 390 27.38 13.37 27.33
N LEU A 391 28.14 12.32 27.02
CA LEU A 391 27.64 10.94 26.98
C LEU A 391 27.03 10.47 28.30
N THR A 392 27.54 10.95 29.43
CA THR A 392 27.06 10.58 30.78
C THR A 392 25.95 11.48 31.31
N THR A 393 25.53 12.51 30.56
CA THR A 393 24.47 13.42 30.99
C THR A 393 23.15 12.66 31.17
N PRO A 394 22.51 12.70 32.35
CA PRO A 394 21.20 12.10 32.58
C PRO A 394 20.10 12.78 31.76
N VAL A 395 19.23 12.01 31.12
CA VAL A 395 18.26 12.52 30.13
C VAL A 395 17.02 13.13 30.77
N TYR A 396 16.31 12.37 31.61
CA TYR A 396 15.02 12.81 32.16
C TYR A 396 15.07 14.07 33.03
N PRO A 397 16.12 14.30 33.85
CA PRO A 397 16.30 15.55 34.57
C PRO A 397 16.38 16.78 33.66
N LEU A 398 17.03 16.68 32.49
CA LEU A 398 17.09 17.80 31.51
C LEU A 398 15.71 18.21 31.00
N LEU A 399 14.78 17.25 30.98
CA LEU A 399 13.43 17.43 30.48
C LEU A 399 12.43 17.75 31.61
N GLY A 400 12.90 17.91 32.85
CA GLY A 400 12.06 18.24 34.02
C GLY A 400 11.35 17.04 34.67
N TYR A 401 11.65 15.81 34.26
CA TYR A 401 11.06 14.60 34.83
C TYR A 401 11.96 14.04 35.94
N ASN A 402 11.71 14.46 37.19
CA ASN A 402 12.53 14.06 38.35
C ASN A 402 11.96 12.87 39.14
N GLU A 403 10.69 12.53 38.92
CA GLU A 403 9.97 11.50 39.67
C GLU A 403 9.30 10.50 38.70
N PRO A 404 10.06 9.79 37.84
CA PRO A 404 9.48 8.75 36.99
C PRO A 404 8.89 7.61 37.82
N ALA A 405 7.92 6.89 37.25
CA ALA A 405 7.30 5.73 37.89
C ALA A 405 8.32 4.61 38.17
N ASP A 406 9.30 4.44 37.27
CA ASP A 406 10.47 3.61 37.49
C ASP A 406 11.69 4.47 37.78
N LYS A 407 12.24 4.33 38.99
CA LYS A 407 13.41 5.09 39.43
C LYS A 407 14.66 4.81 38.60
N ARG A 408 14.76 3.65 37.95
CA ARG A 408 15.88 3.32 37.06
C ARG A 408 15.97 4.27 35.86
N ALA A 409 14.84 4.86 35.44
CA ALA A 409 14.82 5.82 34.34
C ALA A 409 15.72 7.05 34.60
N MET A 410 15.91 7.43 35.87
CA MET A 410 16.82 8.54 36.24
C MET A 410 18.29 8.28 35.89
N ALA A 411 18.68 7.02 35.66
CA ALA A 411 20.03 6.62 35.25
C ALA A 411 20.21 6.55 33.73
N ILE A 412 19.18 6.84 32.94
CA ILE A 412 19.29 6.87 31.48
C ILE A 412 20.12 8.08 31.05
N THR A 413 21.20 7.82 30.31
CA THR A 413 22.13 8.83 29.82
C THR A 413 22.00 9.01 28.31
N VAL A 414 22.63 10.07 27.78
CA VAL A 414 22.74 10.29 26.32
C VAL A 414 23.37 9.08 25.62
N GLN A 415 24.39 8.47 26.21
CA GLN A 415 25.01 7.25 25.69
C GLN A 415 24.01 6.10 25.56
N HIS A 416 23.19 5.87 26.58
CA HIS A 416 22.18 4.80 26.54
C HIS A 416 21.17 5.00 25.39
N LEU A 417 20.83 6.25 25.05
CA LEU A 417 19.94 6.54 23.91
C LEU A 417 20.62 6.27 22.56
N LEU A 418 21.91 6.61 22.43
CA LEU A 418 22.71 6.39 21.21
C LEU A 418 22.98 4.90 20.96
N GLU A 419 23.17 4.12 22.02
CA GLU A 419 23.54 2.69 21.97
C GLU A 419 22.34 1.74 22.07
N HIS A 420 21.11 2.28 22.15
CA HIS A 420 19.89 1.50 22.31
C HIS A 420 19.89 0.62 23.58
N THR A 421 20.46 1.11 24.68
CA THR A 421 20.58 0.39 25.98
C THR A 421 19.76 1.05 27.09
N ALA A 422 18.82 1.91 26.75
CA ALA A 422 18.06 2.74 27.69
C ALA A 422 16.93 2.02 28.45
N GLY A 423 16.76 0.70 28.28
CA GLY A 423 15.72 -0.06 29.00
C GLY A 423 14.39 -0.21 28.26
N TYR A 424 14.35 0.07 26.95
CA TYR A 424 13.16 -0.12 26.11
C TYR A 424 13.36 -1.29 25.15
N ASP A 425 12.47 -2.27 25.20
CA ASP A 425 12.51 -3.46 24.35
C ASP A 425 11.15 -3.65 23.65
N ARG A 426 11.14 -3.43 22.34
CA ARG A 426 9.93 -3.57 21.51
C ARG A 426 9.39 -5.01 21.37
N SER A 427 10.10 -6.00 21.93
CA SER A 427 9.61 -7.38 22.08
C SER A 427 8.86 -7.63 23.38
N VAL A 428 9.00 -6.73 24.36
CA VAL A 428 8.34 -6.77 25.67
C VAL A 428 7.21 -5.75 25.73
N SER A 429 7.47 -4.53 25.25
CA SER A 429 6.51 -3.43 25.16
C SER A 429 6.30 -3.01 23.70
N PRO A 430 5.22 -2.28 23.35
CA PRO A 430 5.02 -1.78 22.00
C PRO A 430 6.15 -0.82 21.56
N ASP A 431 6.48 -0.81 20.27
CA ASP A 431 7.42 0.18 19.72
C ASP A 431 6.80 1.59 19.81
N ILE A 432 7.33 2.39 20.73
CA ILE A 432 6.83 3.72 21.10
C ILE A 432 6.74 4.69 19.91
N GLY A 433 7.48 4.46 18.83
CA GLY A 433 7.35 5.26 17.61
C GLY A 433 5.99 5.15 16.92
N PHE A 434 5.18 4.14 17.25
CA PHE A 434 3.95 3.78 16.53
C PHE A 434 2.69 3.75 17.42
N ILE A 435 2.75 4.34 18.61
CA ILE A 435 1.65 4.29 19.59
C ILE A 435 0.92 5.63 19.77
N PHE A 436 1.05 6.58 18.85
CA PHE A 436 0.48 7.92 19.02
C PHE A 436 -1.05 7.89 19.12
N THR A 437 -1.70 7.02 18.33
CA THR A 437 -3.16 6.79 18.44
C THR A 437 -3.54 6.25 19.82
N ASP A 438 -2.79 5.28 20.35
CA ASP A 438 -3.07 4.67 21.65
C ASP A 438 -2.81 5.64 22.81
N VAL A 439 -1.74 6.44 22.71
CA VAL A 439 -1.41 7.48 23.69
C VAL A 439 -2.53 8.53 23.74
N ALA A 440 -2.98 9.04 22.59
CA ALA A 440 -4.08 9.99 22.53
C ALA A 440 -5.37 9.41 23.13
N ARG A 441 -5.73 8.16 22.79
CA ARG A 441 -6.91 7.46 23.33
C ARG A 441 -6.82 7.22 24.83
N SER A 442 -5.66 6.84 25.35
CA SER A 442 -5.45 6.63 26.79
C SER A 442 -5.67 7.91 27.61
N ARG A 443 -5.52 9.08 26.97
CA ARG A 443 -5.76 10.41 27.52
C ARG A 443 -7.16 10.95 27.20
N ASN A 444 -8.00 10.17 26.50
CA ASN A 444 -9.29 10.60 25.95
C ASN A 444 -9.19 11.91 25.14
N SER A 445 -8.10 12.05 24.36
CA SER A 445 -7.80 13.23 23.56
C SER A 445 -8.35 13.10 22.14
N SER A 446 -9.11 14.10 21.69
CA SER A 446 -9.56 14.19 20.29
C SER A 446 -8.50 14.76 19.34
N THR A 447 -7.40 15.31 19.87
CA THR A 447 -6.28 15.83 19.09
C THR A 447 -5.14 14.82 19.01
N PRO A 448 -4.30 14.86 17.96
CA PRO A 448 -3.13 14.00 17.84
C PRO A 448 -2.22 14.13 19.06
N ALA A 449 -1.60 13.02 19.48
CA ALA A 449 -0.62 13.04 20.54
C ALA A 449 0.66 13.75 20.08
N THR A 450 1.25 14.56 20.96
CA THR A 450 2.57 15.14 20.74
C THR A 450 3.67 14.20 21.25
N LEU A 451 4.92 14.42 20.85
CA LEU A 451 6.06 13.71 21.44
C LEU A 451 6.13 13.91 22.96
N ARG A 452 5.71 15.07 23.47
CA ARG A 452 5.62 15.29 24.93
C ARG A 452 4.59 14.36 25.58
N ASP A 453 3.41 14.20 24.99
CA ASP A 453 2.38 13.29 25.52
C ASP A 453 2.90 11.84 25.57
N VAL A 454 3.64 11.43 24.54
CA VAL A 454 4.31 10.13 24.48
C VAL A 454 5.38 10.01 25.57
N ILE A 455 6.20 11.04 25.79
CA ILE A 455 7.19 11.04 26.87
C ILE A 455 6.53 10.88 28.24
N GLU A 456 5.47 11.64 28.52
CA GLU A 456 4.70 11.53 29.77
C GLU A 456 4.07 10.13 29.93
N TYR A 457 3.59 9.54 28.83
CA TYR A 457 3.08 8.17 28.80
C TYR A 457 4.17 7.14 29.16
N VAL A 458 5.39 7.29 28.64
CA VAL A 458 6.49 6.36 28.93
C VAL A 458 7.02 6.54 30.34
N VAL A 459 7.21 7.78 30.81
CA VAL A 459 7.71 8.12 32.15
C VAL A 459 6.82 7.57 33.27
N SER A 460 5.52 7.36 33.00
CA SER A 460 4.57 6.77 33.93
C SER A 460 4.57 5.23 33.96
N ARG A 461 5.49 4.57 33.25
CA ARG A 461 5.58 3.11 33.13
C ARG A 461 6.94 2.57 33.57
N GLN A 462 7.00 1.25 33.74
CA GLN A 462 8.25 0.54 34.08
C GLN A 462 9.13 0.36 32.86
N LEU A 463 10.45 0.36 33.05
CA LEU A 463 11.40 -0.04 32.01
C LEU A 463 11.36 -1.57 31.82
N ASP A 464 11.56 -2.02 30.59
CA ASP A 464 11.59 -3.44 30.25
C ASP A 464 12.85 -4.13 30.84
N TYR A 465 13.95 -3.38 30.96
CA TYR A 465 15.18 -3.81 31.61
C TYR A 465 15.96 -2.61 32.18
N THR A 466 16.97 -2.87 33.01
CA THR A 466 17.78 -1.81 33.63
C THR A 466 18.69 -1.15 32.58
N PRO A 467 18.79 0.19 32.52
CA PRO A 467 19.66 0.86 31.56
C PRO A 467 21.12 0.35 31.62
N GLY A 468 21.69 0.02 30.46
CA GLY A 468 23.04 -0.51 30.32
C GLY A 468 23.20 -2.04 30.49
N GLU A 469 22.18 -2.76 30.97
CA GLU A 469 22.28 -4.23 31.14
C GLU A 469 22.02 -5.03 29.86
N SER A 470 21.32 -4.44 28.88
CA SER A 470 21.00 -5.05 27.60
C SER A 470 20.93 -3.99 26.49
N SER A 471 20.82 -4.43 25.23
CA SER A 471 20.60 -3.57 24.06
C SER A 471 19.41 -4.07 23.26
N ALA A 472 18.46 -3.18 23.00
CA ALA A 472 17.28 -3.46 22.18
C ALA A 472 16.94 -2.23 21.35
N TYR A 473 16.82 -2.41 20.02
CA TYR A 473 16.52 -1.33 19.09
C TYR A 473 15.27 -0.56 19.53
N SER A 474 15.42 0.76 19.66
CA SER A 474 14.36 1.64 20.15
C SER A 474 14.31 2.94 19.35
N ASN A 475 13.15 3.23 18.77
CA ASN A 475 12.87 4.53 18.18
C ASN A 475 12.78 5.61 19.25
N TYR A 476 12.23 5.28 20.41
CA TYR A 476 12.03 6.23 21.50
C TYR A 476 13.33 6.89 21.95
N GLY A 477 14.44 6.13 21.99
CA GLY A 477 15.74 6.69 22.34
C GLY A 477 16.15 7.87 21.45
N THR A 478 15.95 7.75 20.14
CA THR A 478 16.27 8.83 19.20
C THR A 478 15.19 9.93 19.17
N MET A 479 13.93 9.61 19.47
CA MET A 479 12.89 10.62 19.71
C MET A 479 13.27 11.50 20.91
N LEU A 480 13.71 10.91 22.02
CA LEU A 480 14.20 11.65 23.19
C LEU A 480 15.40 12.54 22.83
N LEU A 481 16.36 12.05 22.05
CA LEU A 481 17.48 12.89 21.57
C LEU A 481 16.98 14.12 20.81
N SER A 482 16.01 13.96 19.91
CA SER A 482 15.43 15.11 19.19
C SER A 482 14.73 16.11 20.12
N TYR A 483 14.06 15.62 21.16
CA TYR A 483 13.41 16.47 22.15
C TYR A 483 14.41 17.20 23.05
N ILE A 484 15.50 16.55 23.46
CA ILE A 484 16.61 17.16 24.21
C ILE A 484 17.24 18.30 23.40
N ILE A 485 17.46 18.09 22.09
CA ILE A 485 18.01 19.12 21.19
C ILE A 485 17.10 20.35 21.19
N ALA A 486 15.80 20.16 21.01
CA ALA A 486 14.86 21.27 21.01
C ALA A 486 14.83 22.00 22.37
N ASN A 487 14.77 21.23 23.46
CA ASN A 487 14.70 21.76 24.82
C ASN A 487 15.93 22.59 25.21
N LEU A 488 17.14 22.13 24.90
CA LEU A 488 18.37 22.83 25.29
C LEU A 488 18.70 24.05 24.43
N THR A 489 18.19 24.09 23.20
CA THR A 489 18.56 25.12 22.22
C THR A 489 17.48 26.19 22.04
N GLY A 490 16.25 25.91 22.50
CA GLY A 490 15.08 26.77 22.29
C GLY A 490 14.62 26.85 20.83
N SER A 491 15.24 26.08 19.92
CA SER A 491 14.85 25.96 18.52
C SER A 491 14.01 24.71 18.31
N THR A 492 13.22 24.65 17.24
CA THR A 492 12.66 23.35 16.82
C THR A 492 13.82 22.41 16.47
N TYR A 493 13.62 21.10 16.65
CA TYR A 493 14.63 20.11 16.28
C TYR A 493 15.10 20.28 14.82
N PHE A 494 14.15 20.44 13.89
CA PHE A 494 14.48 20.53 12.47
C PHE A 494 15.27 21.81 12.13
N SER A 495 14.86 22.97 12.65
CA SER A 495 15.61 24.22 12.45
C SER A 495 17.03 24.14 13.04
N TYR A 496 17.21 23.40 14.14
CA TYR A 496 18.54 23.20 14.72
C TYR A 496 19.44 22.37 13.81
N ILE A 497 18.95 21.22 13.30
CA ILE A 497 19.79 20.37 12.43
C ILE A 497 20.08 21.05 11.10
N GLU A 498 19.11 21.77 10.53
CA GLU A 498 19.29 22.51 9.27
C GLU A 498 20.44 23.51 9.39
N LYS A 499 20.44 24.31 10.46
CA LYS A 499 21.44 25.33 10.71
C LYS A 499 22.83 24.77 11.04
N ASN A 500 22.91 23.73 11.86
CA ASN A 500 24.18 23.32 12.50
C ASN A 500 24.78 22.02 11.93
N VAL A 501 23.98 21.19 11.27
CA VAL A 501 24.36 19.81 10.92
C VAL A 501 24.29 19.56 9.42
N LEU A 502 23.19 19.96 8.76
CA LEU A 502 22.95 19.59 7.37
C LEU A 502 23.97 20.21 6.40
N LYS A 503 24.50 21.41 6.69
CA LYS A 503 25.55 22.08 5.88
C LYS A 503 25.27 22.07 4.37
N GLY A 504 24.01 22.27 3.98
CA GLY A 504 23.55 22.24 2.58
C GLY A 504 22.99 20.90 2.10
N ALA A 505 22.95 19.86 2.94
CA ALA A 505 22.26 18.61 2.66
C ALA A 505 20.73 18.85 2.57
N GLU A 506 20.13 18.43 1.45
CA GLU A 506 18.70 18.60 1.17
C GLU A 506 17.86 17.51 1.86
N VAL A 507 17.68 17.68 3.17
CA VAL A 507 16.79 16.85 4.01
C VAL A 507 15.55 17.66 4.34
N GLU A 508 14.40 17.02 4.41
CA GLU A 508 13.11 17.63 4.77
C GLU A 508 12.35 16.76 5.76
N LEU A 509 11.37 17.35 6.44
CA LEU A 509 10.33 16.61 7.15
C LEU A 509 9.39 15.92 6.15
N TYR A 510 8.99 14.69 6.43
CA TYR A 510 7.90 14.02 5.73
C TYR A 510 6.59 14.27 6.51
N SER A 511 5.56 14.81 5.84
CA SER A 511 4.26 15.09 6.46
C SER A 511 3.52 13.79 6.80
N THR A 512 2.77 13.76 7.90
CA THR A 512 1.85 12.64 8.15
C THR A 512 0.61 12.72 7.26
N ALA A 513 0.15 13.93 6.95
CA ALA A 513 -1.10 14.13 6.22
C ALA A 513 -0.93 13.74 4.74
N GLY A 514 -1.80 12.85 4.25
CA GLY A 514 -1.71 12.30 2.89
C GLY A 514 -1.94 13.32 1.77
N ASP A 515 -2.72 14.38 2.03
CA ASP A 515 -2.97 15.48 1.11
C ASP A 515 -1.72 16.31 0.79
N ALA A 516 -0.74 16.34 1.70
CA ALA A 516 0.56 16.97 1.47
C ALA A 516 1.42 16.24 0.41
N HIS A 517 1.02 15.04 -0.01
CA HIS A 517 1.78 14.18 -0.93
C HIS A 517 1.14 14.02 -2.31
N VAL A 518 0.05 14.74 -2.59
CA VAL A 518 -0.64 14.63 -3.89
C VAL A 518 0.29 14.98 -5.06
N SER A 519 1.12 16.01 -4.91
CA SER A 519 2.08 16.46 -5.93
C SER A 519 3.43 15.77 -5.86
N ASP A 520 3.66 14.87 -4.90
CA ASP A 520 4.95 14.19 -4.82
C ASP A 520 5.13 13.28 -6.04
N ARG A 521 6.31 13.36 -6.67
CA ARG A 521 6.72 12.40 -7.72
C ARG A 521 6.90 11.00 -7.15
N ILE A 522 7.37 10.92 -5.90
CA ILE A 522 7.57 9.65 -5.20
C ILE A 522 6.28 9.26 -4.50
N VAL A 523 5.75 8.10 -4.86
CA VAL A 523 4.57 7.55 -4.19
C VAL A 523 5.01 6.43 -3.28
N GLN A 524 4.93 6.66 -1.97
CA GLN A 524 5.22 5.66 -0.96
C GLN A 524 4.11 4.61 -0.94
N GLU A 525 4.45 3.38 -1.32
CA GLU A 525 3.48 2.29 -1.50
C GLU A 525 3.26 1.49 -0.22
N THR A 526 2.01 1.38 0.19
CA THR A 526 1.59 0.50 1.29
C THR A 526 0.41 -0.34 0.85
N LYS A 527 0.38 -1.62 1.22
CA LYS A 527 -0.85 -2.43 1.10
C LYS A 527 -1.76 -2.24 2.31
N TYR A 528 -1.24 -1.74 3.43
CA TYR A 528 -1.96 -1.66 4.69
C TYR A 528 -2.60 -0.28 4.89
N THR A 529 -3.75 -0.34 5.56
CA THR A 529 -4.46 0.80 6.12
C THR A 529 -4.68 0.56 7.61
N GLY A 530 -4.86 1.63 8.37
CA GLY A 530 -5.15 1.54 9.79
C GLY A 530 -5.70 2.85 10.32
N LEU A 531 -6.06 2.86 11.61
CA LEU A 531 -6.68 4.03 12.24
C LEU A 531 -5.75 5.24 12.18
N SER A 532 -6.28 6.37 11.73
CA SER A 532 -5.49 7.59 11.59
C SER A 532 -4.98 8.09 12.95
N ALA A 533 -3.65 8.23 13.08
CA ALA A 533 -3.02 8.90 14.22
C ALA A 533 -3.38 10.40 14.31
N LEU A 534 -3.83 11.01 13.21
CA LEU A 534 -4.26 12.41 13.17
C LEU A 534 -5.70 12.61 13.69
N SER A 535 -6.51 11.55 13.67
CA SER A 535 -7.91 11.57 14.13
C SER A 535 -8.15 10.42 15.12
N PRO A 536 -7.49 10.43 16.29
CA PRO A 536 -7.36 9.24 17.14
C PRO A 536 -8.69 8.71 17.68
N MET A 537 -9.73 9.53 17.80
CA MET A 537 -11.06 9.11 18.27
C MET A 537 -12.00 8.64 17.16
N SER A 538 -11.59 8.75 15.88
CA SER A 538 -12.36 8.26 14.74
C SER A 538 -12.01 6.78 14.43
N ASN A 539 -12.94 6.09 13.76
CA ASN A 539 -12.68 4.80 13.12
C ASN A 539 -12.16 4.92 11.68
N THR A 540 -11.95 6.15 11.20
CA THR A 540 -11.40 6.41 9.86
C THR A 540 -10.05 5.74 9.69
N LYS A 541 -9.96 4.86 8.68
CA LYS A 541 -8.71 4.25 8.25
C LYS A 541 -8.07 5.08 7.13
N VAL A 542 -6.75 5.19 7.19
CA VAL A 542 -5.90 5.87 6.19
C VAL A 542 -4.73 4.94 5.82
N PRO A 543 -4.06 5.16 4.68
CA PRO A 543 -2.85 4.42 4.33
C PRO A 543 -1.80 4.49 5.44
N SER A 544 -1.12 3.39 5.73
CA SER A 544 -0.13 3.33 6.81
C SER A 544 1.04 4.32 6.66
N VAL A 545 1.39 4.70 5.43
CA VAL A 545 2.37 5.77 5.15
C VAL A 545 1.96 7.12 5.76
N TYR A 546 0.64 7.37 5.86
CA TYR A 546 0.01 8.63 6.28
C TYR A 546 -0.58 8.54 7.71
N GLY A 547 0.11 7.82 8.59
CA GLY A 547 -0.26 7.70 10.01
C GLY A 547 -1.26 6.59 10.33
N GLY A 548 -1.66 5.77 9.35
CA GLY A 548 -2.42 4.53 9.60
C GLY A 548 -1.60 3.44 10.29
N ASP A 549 -0.29 3.64 10.46
CA ASP A 549 0.60 2.80 11.27
C ASP A 549 0.65 3.24 12.75
N GLY A 550 -0.18 4.21 13.16
CA GLY A 550 -0.22 4.74 14.53
C GLY A 550 0.89 5.73 14.86
N SER A 551 1.69 6.16 13.88
CA SER A 551 2.75 7.15 14.08
C SER A 551 2.38 8.54 13.55
N ILE A 552 3.07 9.56 14.07
CA ILE A 552 3.06 10.93 13.53
C ILE A 552 4.49 11.27 13.13
N ARG A 553 4.71 11.50 11.83
CA ARG A 553 6.03 11.70 11.20
C ARG A 553 6.73 12.95 11.73
N GLU A 554 5.97 14.01 12.01
CA GLU A 554 6.43 15.25 12.64
C GLU A 554 7.02 14.98 14.03
N GLU A 555 6.35 14.14 14.82
CA GLU A 555 6.75 13.81 16.19
C GLU A 555 7.82 12.70 16.25
N THR A 556 8.01 11.99 15.14
CA THR A 556 9.01 10.92 14.97
C THR A 556 10.17 11.34 14.07
N ILE A 557 10.28 12.64 13.75
CA ILE A 557 11.27 13.19 12.81
C ILE A 557 12.70 12.81 13.17
N GLY A 558 13.05 12.79 14.47
CA GLY A 558 14.37 12.39 14.93
C GLY A 558 14.69 10.90 14.70
N SER A 559 13.67 10.07 14.51
CA SER A 559 13.80 8.62 14.41
C SER A 559 13.63 8.08 13.01
N PHE A 560 12.59 8.52 12.30
CA PHE A 560 12.25 7.96 11.00
C PHE A 560 11.34 8.84 10.11
N GLY A 561 11.04 10.07 10.52
CA GLY A 561 10.12 10.97 9.82
C GLY A 561 10.76 11.95 8.83
N MET A 562 12.02 11.76 8.42
CA MET A 562 12.67 12.63 7.42
C MET A 562 12.58 12.06 6.01
N LYS A 563 12.68 12.93 5.00
CA LYS A 563 12.86 12.57 3.59
C LYS A 563 14.12 13.22 2.98
N ALA A 564 14.83 12.50 2.12
CA ALA A 564 15.96 13.01 1.34
C ALA A 564 16.21 12.13 0.09
N SER A 565 17.08 12.58 -0.82
CA SER A 565 17.53 11.75 -1.94
C SER A 565 18.66 10.80 -1.50
N ALA A 566 18.87 9.71 -2.24
CA ALA A 566 20.05 8.86 -2.03
C ALA A 566 21.37 9.64 -2.16
N ALA A 567 21.42 10.63 -3.05
CA ALA A 567 22.57 11.50 -3.23
C ALA A 567 22.88 12.31 -1.97
N THR A 568 21.88 12.95 -1.36
CA THR A 568 22.03 13.70 -0.11
C THR A 568 22.60 12.82 1.00
N ILE A 569 22.11 11.58 1.12
CA ILE A 569 22.59 10.61 2.11
C ILE A 569 24.06 10.29 1.85
N ALA A 570 24.41 9.85 0.64
CA ALA A 570 25.78 9.48 0.29
C ALA A 570 26.78 10.63 0.49
N GLN A 571 26.37 11.88 0.23
CA GLN A 571 27.20 13.06 0.47
C GLN A 571 27.39 13.35 1.95
N PHE A 572 26.31 13.26 2.75
CA PHE A 572 26.35 13.53 4.18
C PHE A 572 27.31 12.60 4.93
N ILE A 573 27.35 11.32 4.53
CA ILE A 573 28.26 10.31 5.09
C ILE A 573 29.74 10.69 4.90
N GLY A 574 30.06 11.43 3.83
CA GLY A 574 31.42 11.86 3.52
C GLY A 574 32.10 12.65 4.65
N SER A 575 31.34 13.19 5.60
CA SER A 575 31.86 13.87 6.80
C SER A 575 31.23 13.43 8.12
N ASN A 576 30.28 12.49 8.13
CA ASN A 576 29.57 12.07 9.33
C ASN A 576 29.43 10.55 9.39
N ALA A 577 29.40 9.99 10.60
CA ALA A 577 29.13 8.58 10.78
C ALA A 577 27.73 8.17 10.30
N VAL A 578 27.62 7.05 9.58
CA VAL A 578 26.33 6.44 9.19
C VAL A 578 25.61 5.88 10.43
N ASN A 579 26.40 5.32 11.34
CA ASN A 579 25.96 4.76 12.61
C ASN A 579 26.90 5.22 13.73
N GLY A 580 26.34 5.51 14.91
CA GLY A 580 27.04 6.22 15.98
C GLY A 580 27.20 7.72 15.71
N ILE A 581 28.08 8.36 16.48
CA ILE A 581 28.38 9.80 16.42
C ILE A 581 29.81 10.05 15.93
N GLY A 582 30.09 11.27 15.50
CA GLY A 582 31.42 11.70 15.07
C GLY A 582 31.57 11.78 13.55
N ASP A 583 32.83 11.84 13.13
CA ASP A 583 33.22 11.93 11.72
C ASP A 583 32.92 10.62 10.97
N ARG A 584 33.11 10.64 9.65
CA ARG A 584 32.96 9.48 8.77
C ARG A 584 33.67 8.24 9.34
N ALA A 585 32.90 7.16 9.51
CA ALA A 585 33.38 5.88 10.02
C ALA A 585 33.21 4.77 8.96
N PRO A 586 34.29 4.34 8.28
CA PRO A 586 34.24 3.22 7.34
C PRO A 586 33.78 1.92 8.01
N PHE A 587 33.24 0.99 7.21
CA PHE A 587 32.63 -0.27 7.65
C PHE A 587 31.41 -0.08 8.55
N SER A 588 30.68 1.02 8.37
CA SER A 588 29.44 1.29 9.08
C SER A 588 28.27 1.39 8.10
N SER A 589 27.12 0.86 8.51
CA SER A 589 25.90 0.90 7.72
C SER A 589 24.68 1.19 8.58
N ARG A 590 23.61 1.64 7.93
CA ARG A 590 22.30 1.84 8.52
C ARG A 590 21.24 1.52 7.48
N SER A 591 20.28 0.72 7.89
CA SER A 591 19.08 0.45 7.10
C SER A 591 17.84 0.96 7.84
N GLY A 592 16.88 1.48 7.08
CA GLY A 592 15.57 1.86 7.56
C GLY A 592 14.48 1.16 6.76
N SER A 593 13.40 0.80 7.45
CA SER A 593 12.17 0.32 6.82
C SER A 593 10.94 0.87 7.55
N LEU A 594 10.00 1.39 6.77
CA LEU A 594 8.67 1.82 7.17
C LEU A 594 7.70 1.41 6.08
N GLU A 595 6.39 1.47 6.35
CA GLU A 595 5.43 1.39 5.25
C GLU A 595 5.77 2.40 4.17
N GLY A 596 5.73 1.95 2.91
CA GLY A 596 6.12 2.77 1.76
C GLY A 596 7.58 3.22 1.70
N ALA A 597 8.49 2.74 2.55
CA ALA A 597 9.89 3.16 2.46
C ALA A 597 10.89 2.09 2.87
N ARG A 598 11.95 1.96 2.07
CA ARG A 598 13.18 1.28 2.47
C ARG A 598 14.37 2.13 2.10
N THR A 599 15.31 2.26 3.02
CA THR A 599 16.53 3.02 2.77
C THR A 599 17.73 2.27 3.31
N PHE A 600 18.81 2.26 2.54
CA PHE A 600 20.10 1.73 2.94
C PHE A 600 21.15 2.82 2.78
N ALA A 601 22.09 2.87 3.71
CA ALA A 601 23.20 3.80 3.73
C ALA A 601 24.43 3.05 4.27
N GLU A 602 25.58 3.20 3.62
CA GLU A 602 26.80 2.52 4.03
C GLU A 602 28.04 3.34 3.68
N SER A 603 29.02 3.29 4.59
CA SER A 603 30.36 3.84 4.42
C SER A 603 31.35 2.70 4.24
N LEU A 604 31.94 2.60 3.05
CA LEU A 604 33.02 1.66 2.73
C LEU A 604 34.38 2.36 2.83
N PRO A 605 35.51 1.66 2.83
CA PRO A 605 36.83 2.32 2.86
C PRO A 605 37.04 3.33 1.73
N ALA A 606 36.56 3.02 0.52
CA ALA A 606 36.82 3.79 -0.69
C ALA A 606 35.68 4.74 -1.10
N LEU A 607 34.44 4.47 -0.69
CA LEU A 607 33.27 5.28 -1.07
C LEU A 607 32.14 5.14 -0.04
N ASP A 608 31.18 6.04 -0.11
CA ASP A 608 29.94 6.00 0.64
C ASP A 608 28.79 5.82 -0.34
N TRP A 609 27.76 5.03 -0.01
CA TRP A 609 26.64 4.81 -0.90
C TRP A 609 25.31 4.73 -0.17
N ALA A 610 24.23 4.97 -0.92
CA ALA A 610 22.88 4.88 -0.43
C ALA A 610 21.91 4.37 -1.50
N LEU A 611 20.85 3.71 -1.05
CA LEU A 611 19.73 3.23 -1.85
C LEU A 611 18.43 3.64 -1.17
N THR A 612 17.51 4.27 -1.91
CA THR A 612 16.15 4.58 -1.45
C THR A 612 15.13 3.86 -2.34
N LEU A 613 14.12 3.24 -1.75
CA LEU A 613 13.02 2.53 -2.41
C LEU A 613 11.68 3.04 -1.87
N ASN A 614 10.66 3.11 -2.73
CA ASN A 614 9.32 3.58 -2.37
C ASN A 614 8.41 2.51 -1.73
N THR A 615 8.98 1.38 -1.27
CA THR A 615 8.23 0.32 -0.61
C THR A 615 9.14 -0.48 0.33
N ARG A 616 8.58 -1.04 1.41
CA ARG A 616 9.28 -2.01 2.27
C ARG A 616 9.04 -3.46 1.91
N ASP A 617 7.96 -3.71 1.20
CA ASP A 617 7.40 -5.03 1.03
C ASP A 617 7.88 -5.61 -0.31
N PHE A 618 8.99 -6.32 -0.24
CA PHE A 618 9.55 -7.05 -1.37
C PHE A 618 10.18 -8.35 -0.92
N VAL A 619 10.42 -9.25 -1.88
CA VAL A 619 10.99 -10.57 -1.60
C VAL A 619 12.44 -10.40 -1.18
N TRP A 620 12.70 -10.62 0.11
CA TRP A 620 14.05 -10.51 0.65
C TRP A 620 14.86 -11.77 0.30
N ASP A 621 15.79 -11.62 -0.64
CA ASP A 621 16.83 -12.60 -0.91
C ASP A 621 18.16 -11.99 -0.42
N SER A 622 18.57 -12.37 0.79
CA SER A 622 19.71 -11.77 1.50
C SER A 622 21.05 -11.86 0.76
N HIS A 623 21.11 -12.58 -0.37
CA HIS A 623 22.34 -12.91 -1.08
C HIS A 623 22.56 -12.14 -2.40
N LYS A 624 21.67 -11.20 -2.79
CA LYS A 624 21.74 -10.58 -4.13
C LYS A 624 21.73 -9.04 -4.21
N LEU A 625 21.53 -8.32 -3.10
CA LEU A 625 21.53 -6.85 -3.09
C LEU A 625 22.78 -6.20 -2.50
N ILE A 626 23.57 -6.95 -1.73
CA ILE A 626 24.77 -6.46 -1.04
C ILE A 626 25.99 -6.85 -1.86
#